data_AF-A0A5K1FRF9-F1
#
_entry.id   AF-A0A5K1FRF9-F1
#
_cell.length_a   1.000
_cell.length_b   1.000
_cell.length_c   1.000
_cell.angle_alpha   90.00
_cell.angle_beta   90.00
_cell.angle_gamma   90.00
#
_symmetry.space_group_name_H-M   'P 1'
#
loop_
_entity.id
_entity.type
_entity.pdbx_description
1 polymer ?
#
loop_
_entity_poly.entity_id
_entity_poly.type
_entity_poly.pdbx_seq_one_letter_code
_entity_poly.pdbx_strand_id
1 'polypeptide(L)'
;CLRKQLDGTTMIYLLSFVMSLNISIRLCSRKLIGARYFTAGYLKGAGKEPLWYRSPRDRIGHGTLTLSTAAGSFVQNANIFGLANGTAKGGSPRARVATYKACGSCSDVDILAAYDAAIGDGVDVITISLGNMDAGDYFSDSFSIGSFHAVSRGIAVVAAGGNDINRIGTVTNVAPWLFTVGASTMDREFVSHVSLGNNKTFQ
;
A
#
# COMPACT_ATOMS: atom_id res chain seq x y z
N CYS A 1 9.03 11.07 13.96
CA CYS A 1 7.64 11.56 13.97
C CYS A 1 6.64 10.53 14.47
N LEU A 2 7.04 9.26 14.58
CA LEU A 2 6.23 8.21 15.20
C LEU A 2 5.69 8.67 16.56
N ARG A 3 4.37 8.82 16.68
CA ARG A 3 3.70 9.01 17.97
C ARG A 3 3.01 7.70 18.32
N LYS A 4 3.58 6.94 19.24
CA LYS A 4 2.88 5.79 19.85
C LYS A 4 1.76 6.37 20.70
N GLN A 5 0.51 5.98 20.42
CA GLN A 5 -0.63 6.36 21.24
C GLN A 5 -1.19 5.08 21.87
N LEU A 6 -1.40 5.12 23.19
CA LEU A 6 -1.70 4.00 24.08
C LEU A 6 -3.20 3.62 24.09
N ASP A 7 -3.96 4.11 23.11
CA ASP A 7 -5.40 4.36 23.28
C ASP A 7 -6.24 3.44 22.38
N GLY A 8 -6.00 2.12 22.38
CA GLY A 8 -6.93 1.07 21.88
C GLY A 8 -7.51 1.18 20.45
N THR A 9 -7.13 2.17 19.64
CA THR A 9 -7.59 2.34 18.26
C THR A 9 -6.70 1.60 17.29
N THR A 10 -7.29 0.71 16.50
CA THR A 10 -6.62 -0.04 15.43
C THR A 10 -5.82 0.91 14.52
N MET A 11 -4.51 0.71 14.51
CA MET A 11 -3.57 1.37 13.64
C MET A 11 -3.34 0.48 12.42
N ILE A 12 -3.79 0.97 11.28
CA ILE A 12 -3.60 0.29 10.00
C ILE A 12 -2.33 0.85 9.40
N TYR A 13 -1.32 0.01 9.32
CA TYR A 13 -0.06 0.35 8.71
C TYR A 13 0.00 -0.25 7.34
N LEU A 14 0.49 0.55 6.42
CA LEU A 14 0.49 0.18 5.03
C LEU A 14 1.92 0.25 4.52
N LEU A 15 2.38 -0.92 4.10
CA LEU A 15 3.60 -1.10 3.34
C LEU A 15 3.21 -0.90 1.87
N SER A 16 3.03 0.36 1.48
CA SER A 16 2.97 0.78 0.08
C SER A 16 3.16 2.30 -0.01
N PHE A 17 3.69 2.78 -1.13
CA PHE A 17 4.11 4.15 -1.45
C PHE A 17 3.11 5.33 -1.14
N VAL A 18 3.17 6.10 -0.04
CA VAL A 18 2.11 7.11 0.34
C VAL A 18 2.30 8.59 -0.09
N MET A 19 1.24 9.29 -0.59
CA MET A 19 1.25 10.58 -1.36
C MET A 19 2.10 11.73 -0.84
N SER A 20 2.60 12.45 -1.84
CA SER A 20 2.81 13.90 -1.88
C SER A 20 1.63 14.71 -1.32
N LEU A 21 1.89 15.39 -0.20
CA LEU A 21 1.52 16.78 0.00
C LEU A 21 2.82 17.59 0.12
N ASN A 22 2.74 18.89 -0.11
CA ASN A 22 3.88 19.81 -0.05
C ASN A 22 4.39 19.91 1.40
N ILE A 23 5.34 19.06 1.78
CA ILE A 23 5.70 18.88 3.20
C ILE A 23 7.09 19.44 3.51
N SER A 24 7.09 20.59 4.18
CA SER A 24 8.16 21.07 5.06
C SER A 24 7.93 20.50 6.47
N ILE A 25 8.95 19.92 7.12
CA ILE A 25 9.16 19.46 8.53
C ILE A 25 7.99 18.98 9.44
N ARG A 26 6.73 19.35 9.23
CA ARG A 26 5.53 18.90 9.96
C ARG A 26 4.88 17.65 9.34
N LEU A 27 5.65 16.56 9.16
CA LEU A 27 5.22 15.36 8.40
C LEU A 27 4.05 14.55 8.98
N CYS A 28 3.73 14.66 10.27
CA CYS A 28 2.64 13.88 10.87
C CYS A 28 1.48 14.76 11.29
N SER A 29 0.28 14.22 11.10
CA SER A 29 -0.96 14.73 11.66
C SER A 29 -1.46 13.76 12.73
N ARG A 30 -2.65 14.04 13.29
CA ARG A 30 -3.35 13.01 14.06
C ARG A 30 -3.73 11.81 13.20
N LYS A 31 -3.86 11.95 11.87
CA LYS A 31 -4.23 10.83 10.98
C LYS A 31 -3.01 10.02 10.58
N LEU A 32 -2.03 10.67 9.94
CA LEU A 32 -0.75 10.07 9.57
C LEU A 32 0.23 10.29 10.73
N ILE A 33 0.44 9.28 11.55
CA ILE A 33 1.18 9.37 12.82
C ILE A 33 2.64 8.92 12.71
N GLY A 34 3.04 8.35 11.57
CA GLY A 34 4.37 7.85 11.32
C GLY A 34 4.65 7.75 9.83
N ALA A 35 5.89 8.05 9.45
CA ALA A 35 6.34 7.98 8.07
C ALA A 35 7.83 7.65 8.08
N ARG A 36 8.19 6.50 7.49
CA ARG A 36 9.55 5.99 7.39
C ARG A 36 9.81 5.52 5.95
N TYR A 37 11.07 5.51 5.56
CA TYR A 37 11.51 5.02 4.26
C TYR A 37 12.80 4.21 4.42
N PHE A 38 12.99 3.24 3.54
CA PHE A 38 14.08 2.27 3.55
C PHE A 38 14.63 2.17 2.15
N THR A 39 15.92 2.48 2.00
CA THR A 39 16.60 2.53 0.70
C THR A 39 18.01 1.95 0.78
N ALA A 40 18.32 1.24 1.86
CA ALA A 40 19.64 0.67 2.09
C ALA A 40 19.97 -0.41 1.06
N GLY A 41 18.98 -1.25 0.70
CA GLY A 41 19.15 -2.25 -0.35
C GLY A 41 19.25 -1.62 -1.73
N TYR A 42 18.42 -0.60 -2.02
CA TYR A 42 18.53 0.19 -3.25
C TYR A 42 19.93 0.78 -3.44
N LEU A 43 20.46 1.47 -2.41
CA LEU A 43 21.76 2.15 -2.48
C LEU A 43 22.92 1.19 -2.73
N LYS A 44 22.82 -0.06 -2.25
CA LYS A 44 23.82 -1.10 -2.51
C LYS A 44 23.73 -1.69 -3.93
N GLY A 45 22.53 -1.80 -4.51
CA GLY A 45 22.33 -2.43 -5.81
C GLY A 45 22.42 -1.49 -7.02
N ALA A 46 21.84 -0.28 -6.93
CA ALA A 46 21.66 0.63 -8.06
C ALA A 46 22.57 1.89 -8.04
N GLY A 47 23.46 2.00 -7.05
CA GLY A 47 24.51 3.03 -6.99
C GLY A 47 24.06 4.39 -6.45
N LYS A 48 23.24 5.15 -7.20
CA LYS A 48 22.74 6.47 -6.78
C LYS A 48 21.23 6.56 -6.90
N GLU A 49 20.61 6.69 -5.73
CA GLU A 49 19.19 6.94 -5.64
C GLU A 49 18.86 8.39 -6.01
N PRO A 50 17.84 8.64 -6.84
CA PRO A 50 17.33 9.98 -7.04
C PRO A 50 16.96 10.61 -5.68
N LEU A 51 17.35 11.87 -5.47
CA LEU A 51 17.14 12.58 -4.19
C LEU A 51 15.70 12.53 -3.67
N TRP A 52 14.73 12.38 -4.56
CA TRP A 52 13.31 12.30 -4.22
C TRP A 52 12.86 10.99 -3.58
N TYR A 53 13.65 9.91 -3.68
CA TYR A 53 13.36 8.67 -2.96
C TYR A 53 13.82 8.67 -1.50
N ARG A 54 14.76 9.56 -1.14
CA ARG A 54 15.28 9.75 0.24
C ARG A 54 14.28 10.47 1.14
N SER A 55 13.01 10.13 1.00
CA SER A 55 11.91 10.65 1.80
C SER A 55 10.74 9.65 1.76
N PRO A 56 9.89 9.65 2.79
CA PRO A 56 8.70 8.81 2.81
C PRO A 56 7.60 9.33 1.87
N ARG A 57 7.85 10.41 1.11
CA ARG A 57 6.91 10.97 0.15
C ARG A 57 6.79 10.06 -1.07
N ASP A 58 5.56 9.77 -1.47
CA ASP A 58 5.22 9.14 -2.74
C ASP A 58 5.04 10.18 -3.83
N ARG A 59 5.57 9.84 -4.99
CA ARG A 59 5.48 10.64 -6.21
C ARG A 59 4.90 9.84 -7.38
N ILE A 60 4.53 8.58 -7.14
CA ILE A 60 3.96 7.65 -8.13
C ILE A 60 2.44 7.56 -7.94
N GLY A 61 1.97 7.45 -6.70
CA GLY A 61 0.55 7.41 -6.33
C GLY A 61 0.08 6.07 -5.75
N HIS A 62 0.81 4.98 -6.00
CA HIS A 62 0.33 3.62 -5.69
C HIS A 62 -0.08 3.44 -4.22
N GLY A 63 0.79 3.76 -3.28
CA GLY A 63 0.46 3.60 -1.87
C GLY A 63 -0.37 4.75 -1.29
N THR A 64 -0.49 5.89 -1.96
CA THR A 64 -1.54 6.85 -1.66
C THR A 64 -2.89 6.19 -1.82
N LEU A 65 -3.08 5.58 -2.99
CA LEU A 65 -4.32 4.94 -3.37
C LEU A 65 -4.63 3.82 -2.38
N THR A 66 -3.67 2.95 -2.08
CA THR A 66 -3.90 1.85 -1.15
C THR A 66 -4.10 2.34 0.28
N LEU A 67 -3.35 3.36 0.77
CA LEU A 67 -3.54 3.90 2.12
C LEU A 67 -4.92 4.54 2.30
N SER A 68 -5.33 5.33 1.31
CA SER A 68 -6.63 6.00 1.32
C SER A 68 -7.78 5.00 1.17
N THR A 69 -7.57 3.89 0.45
CA THR A 69 -8.54 2.79 0.36
C THR A 69 -8.67 2.03 1.68
N ALA A 70 -7.56 1.75 2.36
CA ALA A 70 -7.59 1.04 3.64
C ALA A 70 -8.17 1.92 4.76
N ALA A 71 -7.73 3.18 4.84
CA ALA A 71 -7.98 4.03 6.00
C ALA A 71 -8.08 5.52 5.66
N GLY A 72 -8.47 5.92 4.45
CA GLY A 72 -8.70 7.32 4.10
C GLY A 72 -9.80 7.96 4.94
N SER A 73 -9.59 9.20 5.37
CA SER A 73 -10.63 10.00 6.01
C SER A 73 -11.76 10.31 5.02
N PHE A 74 -12.92 10.75 5.53
CA PHE A 74 -14.01 11.22 4.67
C PHE A 74 -13.58 12.45 3.87
N VAL A 75 -13.70 12.38 2.55
CA VAL A 75 -13.47 13.49 1.61
C VAL A 75 -14.72 13.66 0.78
N GLN A 76 -15.46 14.74 1.03
CA GLN A 76 -16.65 15.09 0.28
C GLN A 76 -16.29 15.57 -1.14
N ASN A 77 -17.20 15.36 -2.09
CA ASN A 77 -17.07 15.79 -3.49
C ASN A 77 -15.80 15.24 -4.18
N ALA A 78 -15.34 14.05 -3.75
CA ALA A 78 -14.23 13.37 -4.39
C ALA A 78 -14.66 12.87 -5.77
N ASN A 79 -13.89 13.23 -6.80
CA ASN A 79 -14.15 12.87 -8.18
C ASN A 79 -12.85 12.90 -9.00
N ILE A 80 -12.85 12.22 -10.15
CA ILE A 80 -11.80 12.33 -11.16
C ILE A 80 -12.41 12.93 -12.43
N PHE A 81 -12.15 14.22 -12.69
CA PHE A 81 -12.75 14.96 -13.81
C PHE A 81 -14.28 14.86 -13.86
N GLY A 82 -14.94 14.88 -12.70
CA GLY A 82 -16.40 14.72 -12.56
C GLY A 82 -16.88 13.27 -12.50
N LEU A 83 -16.04 12.29 -12.83
CA LEU A 83 -16.39 10.87 -12.70
C LEU A 83 -16.35 10.42 -11.24
N ALA A 84 -17.25 9.47 -10.92
CA ALA A 84 -17.36 8.85 -9.60
C ALA A 84 -17.62 9.83 -8.44
N ASN A 85 -18.30 10.95 -8.70
CA ASN A 85 -18.55 11.97 -7.71
C ASN A 85 -19.26 11.40 -6.47
N GLY A 86 -18.70 11.66 -5.29
CA GLY A 86 -19.26 11.21 -4.02
C GLY A 86 -18.38 11.54 -2.83
N THR A 87 -18.61 10.86 -1.71
CA THR A 87 -17.73 10.95 -0.55
C THR A 87 -16.77 9.77 -0.54
N ALA A 88 -15.48 10.02 -0.75
CA ALA A 88 -14.44 8.99 -0.62
C ALA A 88 -14.13 8.73 0.86
N LYS A 89 -13.97 7.46 1.23
CA LYS A 89 -13.51 7.01 2.55
C LYS A 89 -12.83 5.65 2.43
N GLY A 90 -11.89 5.37 3.32
CA GLY A 90 -11.29 4.03 3.41
C GLY A 90 -12.18 3.04 4.16
N GLY A 91 -11.77 1.77 4.21
CA GLY A 91 -12.42 0.73 5.01
C GLY A 91 -12.56 1.11 6.48
N SER A 92 -11.50 1.67 7.08
CA SER A 92 -11.50 2.22 8.44
C SER A 92 -11.13 3.72 8.48
N PRO A 93 -12.10 4.64 8.27
CA PRO A 93 -11.82 6.08 8.16
C PRO A 93 -11.27 6.72 9.43
N ARG A 94 -11.47 6.08 10.59
CA ARG A 94 -10.99 6.59 11.89
C ARG A 94 -9.66 5.97 12.33
N ALA A 95 -9.17 4.92 11.66
CA ALA A 95 -7.88 4.32 11.97
C ALA A 95 -6.74 5.33 11.85
N ARG A 96 -5.73 5.19 12.69
CA ARG A 96 -4.46 5.89 12.49
C ARG A 96 -3.66 5.17 11.41
N VAL A 97 -2.88 5.93 10.66
CA VAL A 97 -2.06 5.38 9.59
C VAL A 97 -0.60 5.74 9.78
N ALA A 98 0.26 4.80 9.41
CA ALA A 98 1.67 5.08 9.23
C ALA A 98 2.20 4.34 8.00
N THR A 99 3.21 4.95 7.37
CA THR A 99 3.76 4.51 6.10
C THR A 99 5.20 4.07 6.24
N TYR A 100 5.50 2.94 5.59
CA TYR A 100 6.84 2.39 5.45
C TYR A 100 7.14 2.22 3.97
N LYS A 101 7.88 3.18 3.42
CA LYS A 101 8.30 3.15 2.02
C LYS A 101 9.51 2.24 1.87
N ALA A 102 9.28 1.00 1.49
CA ALA A 102 10.32 -0.01 1.19
C ALA A 102 10.68 -0.10 -0.30
N CYS A 103 9.82 0.45 -1.15
CA CYS A 103 9.98 0.34 -2.58
C CYS A 103 10.50 1.64 -3.20
N GLY A 104 11.76 1.62 -3.59
CA GLY A 104 12.24 2.29 -4.81
C GLY A 104 12.56 1.26 -5.88
N SER A 105 13.34 0.25 -5.49
CA SER A 105 13.58 -0.99 -6.25
C SER A 105 12.88 -2.21 -5.64
N CYS A 106 12.14 -2.03 -4.53
CA CYS A 106 11.52 -3.10 -3.75
C CYS A 106 12.52 -4.21 -3.39
N SER A 107 13.69 -3.86 -2.87
CA SER A 107 14.67 -4.87 -2.47
C SER A 107 14.19 -5.65 -1.24
N ASP A 108 14.51 -6.94 -1.17
CA ASP A 108 14.20 -7.78 -0.01
C ASP A 108 14.71 -7.19 1.31
N VAL A 109 15.88 -6.55 1.26
CA VAL A 109 16.49 -5.86 2.41
C VAL A 109 15.61 -4.71 2.90
N ASP A 110 15.11 -3.88 1.99
CA ASP A 110 14.27 -2.73 2.34
C ASP A 110 12.87 -3.19 2.78
N ILE A 111 12.34 -4.28 2.21
CA ILE A 111 11.07 -4.90 2.61
C ILE A 111 11.16 -5.45 4.03
N LEU A 112 12.19 -6.26 4.34
CA LEU A 112 12.39 -6.80 5.68
C LEU A 112 12.64 -5.70 6.71
N ALA A 113 13.42 -4.67 6.36
CA ALA A 113 13.64 -3.53 7.25
C ALA A 113 12.34 -2.76 7.54
N ALA A 114 11.44 -2.66 6.56
CA ALA A 114 10.13 -2.04 6.74
C ALA A 114 9.20 -2.88 7.64
N TYR A 115 9.21 -4.21 7.49
CA TYR A 115 8.51 -5.12 8.41
C TYR A 115 9.03 -5.00 9.84
N ASP A 116 10.34 -5.08 10.03
CA ASP A 116 10.96 -4.97 11.36
C ASP A 116 10.63 -3.64 12.04
N ALA A 117 10.71 -2.55 11.27
CA ALA A 117 10.30 -1.23 11.73
C ALA A 117 8.82 -1.16 12.11
N ALA A 118 7.92 -1.71 11.29
CA ALA A 118 6.50 -1.78 11.59
C ALA A 118 6.26 -2.56 12.90
N ILE A 119 6.78 -3.77 12.97
CA ILE A 119 6.67 -4.63 14.14
C ILE A 119 7.16 -3.91 15.41
N GLY A 120 8.34 -3.29 15.35
CA GLY A 120 8.91 -2.53 16.48
C GLY A 120 8.09 -1.30 16.86
N ASP A 121 7.45 -0.66 15.89
CA ASP A 121 6.57 0.49 16.10
C ASP A 121 5.21 0.09 16.72
N GLY A 122 4.87 -1.20 16.74
CA GLY A 122 3.69 -1.76 17.39
C GLY A 122 2.41 -1.63 16.55
N VAL A 123 2.49 -2.04 15.29
CA VAL A 123 1.36 -1.99 14.37
C VAL A 123 0.29 -3.04 14.67
N ASP A 124 -0.99 -2.76 14.41
CA ASP A 124 -2.07 -3.76 14.61
C ASP A 124 -2.33 -4.57 13.34
N VAL A 125 -2.28 -3.91 12.17
CA VAL A 125 -2.51 -4.52 10.85
C VAL A 125 -1.48 -4.00 9.86
N ILE A 126 -0.91 -4.89 9.06
CA ILE A 126 -0.05 -4.56 7.92
C ILE A 126 -0.81 -4.89 6.62
N THR A 127 -0.92 -3.94 5.72
CA THR A 127 -1.47 -4.16 4.37
C THR A 127 -0.38 -3.95 3.32
N ILE A 128 -0.30 -4.89 2.38
CA ILE A 128 0.78 -5.03 1.40
C ILE A 128 0.15 -5.24 0.02
N SER A 129 0.33 -4.25 -0.85
CA SER A 129 -0.10 -4.32 -2.24
C SER A 129 1.12 -4.48 -3.13
N LEU A 130 1.94 -5.48 -2.80
CA LEU A 130 3.22 -5.82 -3.43
C LEU A 130 3.36 -7.35 -3.38
N GLY A 131 4.21 -7.88 -4.25
CA GLY A 131 4.58 -9.29 -4.29
C GLY A 131 5.68 -9.51 -5.31
N ASN A 132 6.25 -10.70 -5.31
CA ASN A 132 7.19 -11.13 -6.34
C ASN A 132 6.45 -11.45 -7.65
N MET A 133 7.21 -11.73 -8.73
CA MET A 133 6.65 -12.19 -10.00
C MET A 133 6.11 -13.63 -9.91
N ASP A 134 6.76 -14.47 -9.12
CA ASP A 134 6.36 -15.86 -8.89
C ASP A 134 6.34 -16.16 -7.38
N ALA A 135 5.51 -17.13 -6.98
CA ALA A 135 5.54 -17.66 -5.62
C ALA A 135 6.87 -18.40 -5.38
N GLY A 136 7.62 -17.94 -4.38
CA GLY A 136 8.88 -18.56 -3.93
C GLY A 136 8.70 -19.46 -2.72
N ASP A 137 9.80 -20.10 -2.30
CA ASP A 137 9.86 -20.80 -1.02
C ASP A 137 9.75 -19.81 0.15
N TYR A 138 8.97 -20.16 1.17
CA TYR A 138 8.66 -19.28 2.30
C TYR A 138 9.89 -18.78 3.06
N PHE A 139 10.99 -19.55 3.09
CA PHE A 139 12.23 -19.20 3.79
C PHE A 139 13.18 -18.36 2.93
N SER A 140 12.83 -18.14 1.67
CA SER A 140 13.59 -17.31 0.72
C SER A 140 12.84 -16.05 0.28
N ASP A 141 11.53 -15.99 0.54
CA ASP A 141 10.67 -14.86 0.18
C ASP A 141 10.57 -13.84 1.32
N SER A 142 11.01 -12.60 1.05
CA SER A 142 10.99 -11.50 2.03
C SER A 142 9.58 -11.15 2.50
N PHE A 143 8.55 -11.32 1.66
CA PHE A 143 7.16 -11.10 2.05
C PHE A 143 6.69 -12.16 3.04
N SER A 144 6.98 -13.44 2.78
CA SER A 144 6.69 -14.57 3.67
C SER A 144 7.42 -14.47 5.01
N ILE A 145 8.73 -14.20 5.00
CA ILE A 145 9.54 -14.09 6.22
C ILE A 145 9.07 -12.91 7.09
N GLY A 146 8.92 -11.72 6.49
CA GLY A 146 8.50 -10.52 7.21
C GLY A 146 7.09 -10.67 7.80
N SER A 147 6.17 -11.27 7.03
CA SER A 147 4.80 -11.50 7.51
C SER A 147 4.73 -12.55 8.62
N PHE A 148 5.55 -13.61 8.57
CA PHE A 148 5.62 -14.59 9.64
C PHE A 148 6.00 -13.95 10.99
N HIS A 149 7.00 -13.06 10.97
CA HIS A 149 7.40 -12.32 12.17
C HIS A 149 6.35 -11.31 12.65
N ALA A 150 5.53 -10.76 11.76
CA ALA A 150 4.40 -9.92 12.14
C ALA A 150 3.29 -10.76 12.80
N VAL A 151 2.86 -11.84 12.14
CA VAL A 151 1.76 -12.71 12.63
C VAL A 151 2.11 -13.38 13.95
N SER A 152 3.36 -13.82 14.12
CA SER A 152 3.84 -14.38 15.41
C SER A 152 3.80 -13.38 16.57
N ARG A 153 3.64 -12.07 16.30
CA ARG A 153 3.47 -11.01 17.30
C ARG A 153 2.02 -10.49 17.36
N GLY A 154 1.07 -11.23 16.78
CA GLY A 154 -0.35 -10.88 16.81
C GLY A 154 -0.76 -9.81 15.80
N ILE A 155 0.08 -9.53 14.80
CA ILE A 155 -0.16 -8.51 13.78
C ILE A 155 -0.71 -9.17 12.53
N ALA A 156 -1.94 -8.84 12.14
CA ALA A 156 -2.53 -9.39 10.93
C ALA A 156 -1.88 -8.79 9.67
N VAL A 157 -1.62 -9.62 8.66
CA VAL A 157 -1.03 -9.18 7.39
C VAL A 157 -1.97 -9.51 6.22
N VAL A 158 -2.36 -8.48 5.48
CA VAL A 158 -3.21 -8.57 4.28
C VAL A 158 -2.36 -8.29 3.05
N ALA A 159 -2.38 -9.19 2.07
CA ALA A 159 -1.53 -9.13 0.90
C ALA A 159 -2.34 -9.28 -0.41
N ALA A 160 -1.92 -8.63 -1.48
CA ALA A 160 -2.54 -8.79 -2.80
C ALA A 160 -2.18 -10.15 -3.43
N GLY A 161 -3.10 -10.77 -4.16
CA GLY A 161 -2.84 -12.03 -4.87
C GLY A 161 -1.90 -11.92 -6.06
N GLY A 162 -1.73 -10.72 -6.63
CA GLY A 162 -1.01 -10.49 -7.88
C GLY A 162 -1.96 -10.22 -9.05
N ASN A 163 -1.41 -9.71 -10.16
CA ASN A 163 -2.18 -9.28 -11.34
C ASN A 163 -1.86 -10.12 -12.59
N ASP A 164 -1.04 -11.17 -12.46
CA ASP A 164 -0.66 -12.01 -13.59
C ASP A 164 -1.76 -13.03 -13.90
N ILE A 165 -2.24 -13.04 -15.15
CA ILE A 165 -3.39 -13.84 -15.61
C ILE A 165 -2.97 -14.86 -16.68
N ASN A 166 -1.66 -14.98 -16.95
CA ASN A 166 -1.16 -15.73 -18.11
C ASN A 166 -1.27 -17.27 -17.97
N ARG A 167 -1.43 -17.79 -16.74
CA ARG A 167 -1.54 -19.23 -16.45
C ARG A 167 -2.29 -19.47 -15.14
N ILE A 168 -2.67 -20.73 -14.89
CA ILE A 168 -3.16 -21.18 -13.58
C ILE A 168 -2.00 -21.11 -12.58
N GLY A 169 -2.28 -20.73 -11.33
CA GLY A 169 -1.29 -20.73 -10.25
C GLY A 169 -0.35 -19.52 -10.25
N THR A 170 -0.84 -18.34 -10.63
CA THR A 170 -0.08 -17.08 -10.65
C THR A 170 -0.14 -16.28 -9.35
N VAL A 171 -0.79 -16.80 -8.31
CA VAL A 171 -0.84 -16.11 -7.02
C VAL A 171 0.56 -16.09 -6.39
N THR A 172 1.03 -14.93 -5.92
CA THR A 172 2.43 -14.77 -5.48
C THR A 172 2.60 -14.69 -3.97
N ASN A 173 1.64 -14.10 -3.25
CA ASN A 173 1.60 -14.10 -1.79
C ASN A 173 0.84 -15.34 -1.27
N VAL A 174 1.52 -16.48 -1.17
CA VAL A 174 0.89 -17.79 -0.89
C VAL A 174 1.19 -18.36 0.50
N ALA A 175 1.86 -17.61 1.37
CA ALA A 175 2.14 -18.07 2.72
C ALA A 175 0.84 -18.27 3.52
N PRO A 176 0.69 -19.38 4.28
CA PRO A 176 -0.58 -19.75 4.91
C PRO A 176 -1.02 -18.82 6.04
N TRP A 177 -0.11 -17.97 6.55
CA TRP A 177 -0.40 -16.96 7.57
C TRP A 177 -0.82 -15.60 6.99
N LEU A 178 -0.85 -15.46 5.66
CA LEU A 178 -1.29 -14.23 4.98
C LEU A 178 -2.79 -14.26 4.67
N PHE A 179 -3.45 -13.11 4.80
CA PHE A 179 -4.75 -12.87 4.17
C PHE A 179 -4.54 -12.41 2.73
N THR A 180 -4.53 -13.36 1.80
CA THR A 180 -4.31 -13.08 0.37
C THR A 180 -5.63 -12.71 -0.33
N VAL A 181 -5.63 -11.56 -1.01
CA VAL A 181 -6.84 -10.94 -1.57
C VAL A 181 -6.81 -10.92 -3.10
N GLY A 182 -7.83 -11.50 -3.72
CA GLY A 182 -8.09 -11.38 -5.16
C GLY A 182 -8.89 -10.11 -5.50
N ALA A 183 -8.85 -9.69 -6.77
CA ALA A 183 -9.61 -8.56 -7.27
C ALA A 183 -10.85 -9.01 -8.04
N SER A 184 -11.95 -8.25 -7.92
CA SER A 184 -13.18 -8.43 -8.69
C SER A 184 -13.73 -7.08 -9.15
N THR A 185 -14.71 -7.11 -10.05
CA THR A 185 -15.46 -5.92 -10.46
C THR A 185 -16.52 -5.54 -9.42
N MET A 186 -17.07 -4.33 -9.55
CA MET A 186 -18.23 -3.84 -8.80
C MET A 186 -19.38 -3.52 -9.77
N ASP A 187 -20.56 -3.25 -9.23
CA ASP A 187 -21.77 -2.89 -9.99
C ASP A 187 -21.64 -1.56 -10.76
N ARG A 188 -20.84 -0.63 -10.25
CA ARG A 188 -20.55 0.64 -10.92
C ARG A 188 -19.56 0.47 -12.07
N GLU A 189 -19.99 0.85 -13.27
CA GLU A 189 -19.17 0.89 -14.49
C GLU A 189 -18.97 2.32 -15.00
N PHE A 190 -17.81 2.57 -15.62
CA PHE A 190 -17.55 3.80 -16.37
C PHE A 190 -17.56 3.48 -17.85
N VAL A 191 -18.44 4.15 -18.59
CA VAL A 191 -18.71 3.86 -20.00
C VAL A 191 -18.48 5.11 -20.83
N SER A 192 -17.90 4.94 -22.01
CA SER A 192 -17.59 6.05 -22.92
C SER A 192 -18.45 5.91 -24.17
N HIS A 193 -19.46 6.77 -24.31
CA HIS A 193 -20.31 6.73 -25.50
C HIS A 193 -19.60 7.38 -26.70
N VAL A 194 -19.51 6.65 -27.81
CA VAL A 194 -18.90 7.12 -29.06
C VAL A 194 -19.98 7.23 -30.12
N SER A 195 -20.30 8.46 -30.54
CA SER A 195 -21.24 8.74 -31.63
C SER A 195 -20.47 8.96 -32.93
N LEU A 196 -20.78 8.15 -33.95
CA LEU A 196 -20.22 8.24 -35.29
C LEU A 196 -21.00 9.23 -36.17
N GLY A 197 -20.40 9.72 -37.26
CA GLY A 197 -21.03 10.64 -38.21
C GLY A 197 -22.25 10.07 -38.96
N ASN A 198 -22.54 8.78 -38.82
CA ASN A 198 -23.76 8.12 -39.32
C ASN A 198 -24.85 7.98 -38.24
N ASN A 199 -24.77 8.74 -37.15
CA ASN A 199 -25.69 8.73 -36.00
C ASN A 199 -25.79 7.38 -35.26
N LYS A 200 -24.83 6.47 -35.44
CA LYS A 200 -24.71 5.28 -34.59
C LYS A 200 -23.89 5.61 -33.35
N THR A 201 -24.38 5.22 -32.18
CA THR A 201 -23.69 5.38 -30.90
C THR A 201 -23.31 4.01 -30.34
N PHE A 202 -22.06 3.88 -29.90
CA PHE A 202 -21.52 2.68 -29.25
C PHE A 202 -21.17 2.99 -27.79
N GLN A 203 -21.13 1.94 -26.98
CA GLN A 203 -20.70 1.95 -25.59
C GLN A 203 -19.45 1.08 -25.45
#